data_AF-A0A7D5GRA2-F1
#
_entry.id   AF-A0A7D5GRA2-F1
#
_cell.length_a   1.000
_cell.length_b   1.000
_cell.length_c   1.000
_cell.angle_alpha   90.00
_cell.angle_beta   90.00
_cell.angle_gamma   90.00
#
_symmetry.space_group_name_H-M   'P 1'
#
loop_
_entity.id
_entity.type
_entity.pdbx_description
1 polymer ?
#
loop_
_entity_poly.entity_id
_entity_poly.type
_entity_poly.pdbx_seq_one_letter_code
_entity_poly.pdbx_strand_id
1 'polypeptide(L)'
;MDDSTIDAESDTDAEPEAESQPDTDAEPEAESQPDTDAEWMEPADRPILELLESDEDIFEPNQIDDEGICPANYAAYRCREMTKYGLLEKLMPGFYEVSDLGERYLAGDLDPSELEPDG
;
A
#
# COMPACT_ATOMS: atom_id res chain seq x y z
N MET A 1 38.11 -56.23 29.07
CA MET A 1 37.48 -55.69 27.84
C MET A 1 36.74 -54.43 28.24
N ASP A 2 36.87 -53.41 27.39
CA ASP A 2 36.30 -52.06 27.42
C ASP A 2 36.68 -51.19 28.62
N ASP A 3 37.62 -50.24 28.48
CA ASP A 3 37.57 -48.99 27.70
C ASP A 3 36.51 -48.03 28.22
N SER A 4 36.95 -46.97 28.88
CA SER A 4 36.25 -45.68 28.90
C SER A 4 37.22 -44.60 29.35
N THR A 5 37.85 -44.01 28.34
CA THR A 5 38.11 -42.59 28.13
C THR A 5 38.57 -41.73 29.31
N ILE A 6 39.79 -41.22 29.18
CA ILE A 6 40.21 -39.97 29.82
C ILE A 6 39.47 -38.84 29.11
N ASP A 7 38.65 -38.11 29.85
CA ASP A 7 38.11 -36.84 29.37
C ASP A 7 38.84 -35.71 30.07
N ALA A 8 39.30 -34.80 29.24
CA ALA A 8 40.30 -33.82 29.51
C ALA A 8 39.65 -32.45 29.30
N GLU A 9 40.10 -31.48 30.10
CA GLU A 9 40.13 -30.04 29.75
C GLU A 9 38.74 -29.36 29.80
N SER A 10 38.55 -28.11 30.21
CA SER A 10 39.37 -27.07 30.84
C SER A 10 38.36 -26.01 31.28
N ASP A 11 38.61 -25.38 32.43
CA ASP A 11 37.95 -24.14 32.83
C ASP A 11 38.05 -23.10 31.70
N THR A 12 36.92 -22.61 31.21
CA THR A 12 36.85 -21.33 30.53
C THR A 12 35.57 -20.66 30.99
N ASP A 13 35.73 -19.91 32.06
CA ASP A 13 34.87 -18.80 32.45
C ASP A 13 34.91 -17.76 31.32
N ALA A 14 33.81 -17.67 30.58
CA ALA A 14 33.56 -16.62 29.62
C ALA A 14 32.21 -16.02 29.97
N GLU A 15 32.22 -14.94 30.75
CA GLU A 15 31.09 -14.03 30.85
C GLU A 15 30.98 -13.25 29.51
N PRO A 16 29.86 -13.34 28.78
CA PRO A 16 29.51 -12.30 27.82
C PRO A 16 28.81 -11.16 28.57
N GLU A 17 29.53 -10.05 28.75
CA GLU A 17 28.90 -8.77 29.06
C GLU A 17 28.17 -8.22 27.83
N ALA A 18 27.01 -7.62 28.10
CA ALA A 18 26.30 -6.65 27.28
C ALA A 18 25.54 -7.15 26.05
N GLU A 19 24.29 -7.56 26.29
CA GLU A 19 23.20 -7.33 25.34
C GLU A 19 22.23 -6.34 25.99
N SER A 20 22.59 -5.06 25.96
CA SER A 20 21.59 -4.00 26.12
C SER A 20 20.69 -4.06 24.89
N GLN A 21 19.58 -4.79 24.97
CA GLN A 21 18.49 -4.59 24.05
C GLN A 21 17.94 -3.19 24.34
N PRO A 22 18.04 -2.21 23.43
CA PRO A 22 17.05 -1.16 23.48
C PRO A 22 15.72 -1.85 23.16
N ASP A 23 14.86 -1.96 24.17
CA ASP A 23 13.41 -2.00 23.97
C ASP A 23 13.04 -0.70 23.25
N THR A 24 13.28 -0.65 21.94
CA THR A 24 12.63 0.33 21.09
C THR A 24 11.23 -0.20 20.89
N ASP A 25 10.41 0.02 21.92
CA ASP A 25 8.98 0.21 21.80
C ASP A 25 8.77 1.47 20.95
N ALA A 26 9.10 1.35 19.66
CA ALA A 26 8.46 2.15 18.64
C ALA A 26 7.33 1.25 18.14
N GLU A 27 6.25 1.19 18.92
CA GLU A 27 4.96 1.30 18.24
C GLU A 27 5.10 2.59 17.41
N PRO A 28 5.14 2.55 16.06
CA PRO A 28 4.84 3.77 15.35
C PRO A 28 3.45 4.12 15.84
N GLU A 29 3.40 5.15 16.70
CA GLU A 29 2.21 5.91 16.99
C GLU A 29 1.52 6.01 15.65
N ALA A 30 0.33 5.41 15.53
CA ALA A 30 -0.43 5.39 14.30
C ALA A 30 -0.58 6.85 13.89
N GLU A 31 0.35 7.29 13.04
CA GLU A 31 0.41 8.61 12.47
C GLU A 31 -0.91 8.64 11.75
N SER A 32 -1.87 9.40 12.29
CA SER A 32 -3.15 9.59 11.65
C SER A 32 -2.78 10.17 10.30
N GLN A 33 -2.75 9.30 9.30
CA GLN A 33 -2.23 9.62 7.98
C GLN A 33 -3.01 10.87 7.60
N PRO A 34 -2.34 12.01 7.36
CA PRO A 34 -3.06 13.21 6.96
C PRO A 34 -3.96 12.80 5.80
N ASP A 35 -5.20 13.27 5.77
CA ASP A 35 -6.06 13.07 4.62
C ASP A 35 -5.31 13.64 3.39
N THR A 36 -4.53 12.81 2.69
CA THR A 36 -3.70 13.19 1.54
C THR A 36 -4.56 13.31 0.30
N ASP A 37 -5.88 13.43 0.45
CA ASP A 37 -6.80 13.61 -0.65
C ASP A 37 -6.78 15.06 -1.11
N ALA A 38 -6.67 15.25 -2.42
CA ALA A 38 -6.72 16.58 -3.01
C ALA A 38 -8.14 17.14 -3.02
N GLU A 39 -8.28 18.47 -3.14
CA GLU A 39 -9.60 19.13 -3.20
C GLU A 39 -10.45 18.67 -4.41
N TRP A 40 -9.81 18.14 -5.46
CA TRP A 40 -10.50 17.60 -6.64
C TRP A 40 -10.95 16.14 -6.48
N MET A 41 -10.43 15.44 -5.46
CA MET A 41 -10.76 14.05 -5.17
C MET A 41 -12.08 13.95 -4.42
N GLU A 42 -12.77 12.84 -4.65
CA GLU A 42 -14.02 12.50 -3.98
C GLU A 42 -13.80 11.31 -3.05
N PRO A 43 -14.62 11.14 -1.98
CA PRO A 43 -14.47 10.03 -1.03
C PRO A 43 -14.51 8.63 -1.66
N ALA A 44 -15.04 8.51 -2.87
CA ALA A 44 -15.10 7.25 -3.61
C ALA A 44 -13.79 6.92 -4.35
N ASP A 45 -12.92 7.90 -4.61
CA ASP A 45 -11.76 7.73 -5.49
C ASP A 45 -10.72 6.79 -4.90
N ARG A 46 -10.34 7.01 -3.64
CA ARG A 46 -9.39 6.16 -2.95
C ARG A 46 -9.87 4.70 -2.87
N PRO A 47 -11.11 4.41 -2.41
CA PRO A 47 -11.65 3.05 -2.46
C PRO A 47 -11.65 2.43 -3.86
N ILE A 48 -11.91 3.21 -4.91
CA ILE A 48 -11.83 2.72 -6.30
C ILE A 48 -10.39 2.34 -6.66
N LEU A 49 -9.41 3.18 -6.33
CA LEU A 49 -8.00 2.91 -6.58
C LEU A 49 -7.53 1.65 -5.84
N GLU A 50 -7.88 1.51 -4.56
CA GLU A 50 -7.55 0.33 -3.73
C GLU A 50 -8.18 -0.95 -4.31
N LEU A 51 -9.41 -0.88 -4.82
CA LEU A 51 -10.06 -2.01 -5.49
C LEU A 51 -9.30 -2.40 -6.77
N LEU A 52 -8.97 -1.41 -7.61
CA LEU A 52 -8.28 -1.66 -8.88
C LEU A 52 -6.84 -2.16 -8.67
N GLU A 53 -6.17 -1.79 -7.58
CA GLU A 53 -4.84 -2.29 -7.21
C GLU A 53 -4.90 -3.76 -6.74
N SER A 54 -5.94 -4.11 -5.98
CA SER A 54 -6.02 -5.40 -5.28
C SER A 54 -6.24 -6.61 -6.19
N ASP A 55 -6.91 -6.43 -7.32
CA ASP A 55 -7.42 -7.55 -8.12
C ASP A 55 -6.50 -7.95 -9.29
N GLU A 56 -5.37 -7.27 -9.51
CA GLU A 56 -4.42 -7.50 -10.64
C GLU A 56 -5.08 -7.48 -12.05
N ASP A 57 -6.37 -7.16 -12.15
CA ASP A 57 -7.24 -7.30 -13.32
C ASP A 57 -7.81 -5.94 -13.79
N ILE A 58 -8.31 -5.90 -15.02
CA ILE A 58 -8.88 -4.70 -15.64
C ILE A 58 -10.36 -4.53 -15.23
N PHE A 59 -10.74 -3.35 -14.71
CA PHE A 59 -12.08 -3.11 -14.18
C PHE A 59 -13.03 -2.35 -15.09
N GLU A 60 -14.28 -2.82 -15.14
CA GLU A 60 -15.45 -2.07 -15.61
C GLU A 60 -16.13 -1.31 -14.45
N PRO A 61 -16.71 -0.13 -14.70
CA PRO A 61 -17.46 0.62 -13.69
C PRO A 61 -18.61 -0.13 -13.00
N ASN A 62 -19.18 -1.18 -13.63
CA ASN A 62 -20.21 -1.99 -12.99
C ASN A 62 -19.66 -2.83 -11.84
N GLN A 63 -18.41 -3.29 -11.94
CA GLN A 63 -17.78 -4.08 -10.89
C GLN A 63 -17.54 -3.24 -9.63
N ILE A 64 -17.27 -1.94 -9.79
CA ILE A 64 -17.17 -0.98 -8.67
C ILE A 64 -18.52 -0.84 -7.91
N ASP A 65 -19.64 -0.93 -8.63
CA ASP A 65 -21.00 -0.91 -8.05
C ASP A 65 -21.32 -2.24 -7.35
N ASP A 66 -20.92 -3.36 -7.96
CA ASP A 66 -21.08 -4.69 -7.36
C ASP A 66 -20.33 -4.81 -6.02
N GLU A 67 -19.17 -4.16 -5.90
CA GLU A 67 -18.41 -4.04 -4.63
C GLU A 67 -19.03 -3.03 -3.64
N GLY A 68 -20.09 -2.32 -4.04
CA GLY A 68 -20.84 -1.42 -3.16
C GLY A 68 -20.13 -0.11 -2.85
N ILE A 69 -19.09 0.26 -3.62
CA ILE A 69 -18.34 1.50 -3.43
C ILE A 69 -19.20 2.70 -3.85
N CYS A 70 -19.67 2.69 -5.10
CA CYS A 70 -20.57 3.71 -5.63
C CYS A 70 -21.29 3.24 -6.90
N PRO A 71 -22.41 3.90 -7.29
CA PRO A 71 -23.16 3.53 -8.49
C PRO A 71 -22.31 3.56 -9.76
N ALA A 72 -22.52 2.61 -10.68
CA ALA A 72 -21.65 2.42 -11.85
C ALA A 72 -21.48 3.67 -12.73
N ASN A 73 -22.52 4.50 -12.86
CA ASN A 73 -22.45 5.75 -13.63
C ASN A 73 -21.56 6.80 -12.95
N TYR A 74 -21.55 6.84 -11.62
CA TYR A 74 -20.68 7.70 -10.83
C TYR A 74 -19.25 7.18 -10.84
N ALA A 75 -19.05 5.86 -10.68
CA ALA A 75 -17.76 5.20 -10.83
C ALA A 75 -17.13 5.54 -12.20
N ALA A 76 -17.88 5.39 -13.30
CA ALA A 76 -17.40 5.73 -14.63
C ALA A 76 -17.00 7.21 -14.78
N TYR A 77 -17.67 8.12 -14.06
CA TYR A 77 -17.30 9.53 -14.03
C TYR A 77 -15.99 9.73 -13.25
N ARG A 78 -15.88 9.17 -12.04
CA ARG A 78 -14.68 9.26 -11.21
C ARG A 78 -13.46 8.63 -11.87
N CYS A 79 -13.59 7.47 -12.51
CA CYS A 79 -12.49 6.87 -13.26
C CYS A 79 -11.96 7.82 -14.35
N ARG A 80 -12.85 8.51 -15.08
CA ARG A 80 -12.44 9.51 -16.07
C ARG A 80 -11.76 10.71 -15.44
N GLU A 81 -12.21 11.18 -14.28
CA GLU A 81 -11.56 12.29 -13.58
C GLU A 81 -10.16 11.86 -13.12
N MET A 82 -10.01 10.73 -12.44
CA MET A 82 -8.71 10.22 -11.99
C MET A 82 -7.75 9.94 -13.16
N THR A 83 -8.25 9.50 -14.32
CA THR A 83 -7.41 9.37 -15.53
C THR A 83 -6.85 10.72 -16.00
N LYS A 84 -7.59 11.83 -15.85
CA LYS A 84 -7.04 13.16 -16.21
C LYS A 84 -5.86 13.53 -15.31
N TYR A 85 -5.90 13.18 -14.03
CA TYR A 85 -4.78 13.42 -13.11
C TYR A 85 -3.70 12.34 -13.20
N GLY A 86 -3.85 11.37 -14.09
CA GLY A 86 -2.89 10.30 -14.30
C GLY A 86 -2.86 9.24 -13.20
N LEU A 87 -3.82 9.21 -12.25
CA LEU A 87 -3.89 8.17 -11.21
C LEU A 87 -4.41 6.82 -11.75
N LEU A 88 -5.19 6.86 -12.83
CA LEU A 88 -5.66 5.67 -13.55
C LEU A 88 -5.28 5.75 -15.02
N GLU A 89 -5.00 4.60 -15.63
CA GLU A 89 -4.86 4.47 -17.07
C GLU A 89 -6.12 3.86 -17.69
N LYS A 90 -6.46 4.34 -18.89
CA LYS A 90 -7.61 3.83 -19.65
C LYS A 90 -7.12 2.93 -20.77
N LEU A 91 -7.22 1.62 -20.55
CA LEU A 91 -6.80 0.60 -21.52
C LEU A 91 -7.72 0.53 -22.74
N MET A 92 -9.04 0.54 -22.51
CA MET A 92 -10.04 0.49 -23.57
C MET A 92 -11.35 1.14 -23.10
N PRO A 93 -12.33 1.38 -24.00
CA PRO A 93 -13.57 2.06 -23.61
C PRO A 93 -14.29 1.34 -22.47
N GLY A 94 -14.32 1.96 -21.29
CA GLY A 94 -14.99 1.42 -20.11
C GLY A 94 -14.12 0.54 -19.23
N PHE A 95 -12.81 0.45 -19.48
CA PHE A 95 -11.87 -0.39 -18.75
C PHE A 95 -10.69 0.44 -18.25
N TYR A 96 -10.36 0.30 -16.97
CA TYR A 96 -9.34 1.10 -16.28
C TYR A 96 -8.41 0.21 -15.45
N GLU A 97 -7.19 0.68 -15.24
CA GLU A 97 -6.17 0.09 -14.36
C GLU A 97 -5.47 1.19 -13.54
N VAL A 98 -4.84 0.81 -12.44
CA VAL A 98 -4.00 1.74 -11.64
C VAL A 98 -2.72 2.05 -12.41
N SER A 99 -2.31 3.33 -12.40
CA SER A 99 -1.05 3.77 -13.01
C SER A 99 0.10 3.77 -11.99
N ASP A 100 1.34 3.97 -12.47
CA ASP A 100 2.50 4.23 -11.59
C ASP A 100 2.31 5.42 -10.63
N LEU A 101 1.46 6.41 -10.97
CA LEU A 101 1.11 7.52 -10.07
C LEU A 101 0.06 7.08 -9.05
N GLY A 102 -0.93 6.27 -9.47
CA GLY A 102 -1.95 5.70 -8.60
C GLY A 102 -1.33 4.84 -7.49
N GLU A 103 -0.39 3.95 -7.85
CA GLU A 103 0.34 3.11 -6.88
C GLU A 103 1.11 3.96 -5.87
N ARG A 104 1.82 5.00 -6.33
CA ARG A 104 2.55 5.92 -5.44
C ARG A 104 1.62 6.70 -4.51
N TYR A 105 0.45 7.11 -5.00
CA TYR A 105 -0.55 7.75 -4.16
C TYR A 105 -1.06 6.79 -3.07
N LEU A 106 -1.38 5.53 -3.42
CA LEU A 106 -1.82 4.52 -2.44
C LEU A 106 -0.74 4.18 -1.42
N ALA A 107 0.53 4.19 -1.82
CA ALA A 107 1.69 4.02 -0.94
C ALA A 107 1.97 5.24 -0.04
N GLY A 108 1.34 6.39 -0.31
CA GLY A 108 1.59 7.66 0.39
C GLY A 108 2.84 8.41 -0.08
N ASP A 109 3.45 7.99 -1.19
CA ASP A 109 4.64 8.59 -1.80
C ASP A 109 4.32 9.76 -2.75
N LEU A 110 3.05 10.04 -2.99
CA LEU A 110 2.56 11.09 -3.88
C LEU A 110 1.42 11.87 -3.24
N ASP A 111 1.55 13.21 -3.20
CA ASP A 111 0.45 14.12 -2.87
C ASP A 111 -0.34 14.45 -4.17
N PRO A 112 -1.62 14.04 -4.28
CA PRO A 112 -2.43 14.26 -5.46
C PRO A 112 -2.81 15.73 -5.67
N SER A 113 -2.62 16.59 -4.66
CA SER A 113 -2.87 18.04 -4.79
C SER A 113 -1.83 18.74 -5.68
N GLU A 114 -0.69 18.09 -5.91
CA GLU A 114 0.37 18.56 -6.81
C GLU A 114 0.14 18.17 -8.28
N LEU A 115 -0.87 17.34 -8.56
CA LEU A 115 -1.20 16.88 -9.90
C LEU A 115 -2.06 17.89 -10.66
N GLU A 116 -1.76 18.05 -11.94
CA GLU A 116 -2.55 18.86 -12.87
C GLU A 116 -3.35 17.96 -13.82
N PRO A 117 -4.62 18.28 -14.14
CA PRO A 117 -5.41 17.46 -15.04
C PRO A 117 -4.96 17.62 -16.49
N ASP A 118 -4.74 16.50 -17.17
CA ASP A 118 -4.58 16.42 -18.63
C ASP A 118 -5.91 16.73 -19.33
N GLY A 119 -5.82 17.61 -20.35
CA GLY A 119 -6.94 18.32 -20.98
C GLY A 119 -7.88 17.49 -21.86
#